data_AF-A0A2M9CG32-F1
#
_entry.id   AF-A0A2M9CG32-F1
#
_cell.length_a   1.000
_cell.length_b   1.000
_cell.length_c   1.000
_cell.angle_alpha   90.00
_cell.angle_beta   90.00
_cell.angle_gamma   90.00
#
_symmetry.space_group_name_H-M   'P 1'
#
loop_
_entity.id
_entity.type
_entity.pdbx_description
1 polymer ?
#
loop_
_entity_poly.entity_id
_entity_poly.type
_entity_poly.pdbx_seq_one_letter_code
_entity_poly.pdbx_strand_id
1 'polypeptide(L)'
;MAAGRLNLEDRQAIASGLAQGRSYAQIARQIGRPTSTVSREVSRNGHRDYDAAEAHQANRRDGRKRVSATPASGTGDVRDAFISELASTLAATGMPRMAARVFARLATSATDTMTAAALVRDLGVSPASVSKSIAYLERMELVERHVEPGSRKERYRVGDDVWTRAIRADSSGHASVADVAQQGVAFFGEDSPVGIRLAHMSRFFGNLTEQLRGSGLAAPTVDDAMTVAAALGHTQHRMTAAQLVSALGWTRHRLDAAIRQLREQPVLADPFTVHENDAGYRLQARPDRLSPEQRAGLQKQVAPTDDR
;
A
#
# COMPACT_ATOMS: atom_id res chain seq x y z
N MET A 1 32.54 26.48 16.69
CA MET A 1 31.06 26.52 16.68
C MET A 1 30.53 25.20 17.21
N ALA A 2 30.27 25.07 18.51
CA ALA A 2 29.78 23.82 19.07
C ALA A 2 28.28 23.65 18.74
N ALA A 3 27.96 22.82 17.76
CA ALA A 3 26.60 22.47 17.34
C ALA A 3 26.03 21.32 18.20
N GLY A 4 26.06 21.49 19.53
CA GLY A 4 25.62 20.47 20.49
C GLY A 4 24.33 20.86 21.22
N ARG A 5 23.63 19.86 21.77
CA ARG A 5 22.58 20.07 22.77
C ARG A 5 23.16 20.82 23.97
N LEU A 6 22.37 21.71 24.58
CA LEU A 6 22.76 22.35 25.85
C LEU A 6 23.11 21.25 26.86
N ASN A 7 24.22 21.40 27.58
CA ASN A 7 24.60 20.50 28.68
C ASN A 7 24.00 21.01 30.00
N LEU A 8 24.37 20.42 31.15
CA LEU A 8 23.86 20.88 32.45
C LEU A 8 24.43 22.25 32.83
N GLU A 9 25.72 22.47 32.56
CA GLU A 9 26.43 23.72 32.83
C GLU A 9 25.82 24.91 32.06
N ASP A 10 25.54 24.73 30.78
CA ASP A 10 24.83 25.68 29.92
C ASP A 10 23.48 26.07 30.54
N ARG A 11 22.74 25.10 31.10
CA ARG A 11 21.43 25.34 31.74
C ARG A 11 21.55 26.04 33.07
N GLN A 12 22.58 25.76 33.86
CA GLN A 12 22.86 26.48 35.11
C GLN A 12 23.22 27.94 34.83
N ALA A 13 23.99 28.20 33.77
CA ALA A 13 24.29 29.56 33.32
C ALA A 13 23.03 30.31 32.85
N ILE A 14 22.09 29.62 32.18
CA ILE A 14 20.78 30.20 31.84
C ILE A 14 19.99 30.55 33.10
N ALA A 15 19.88 29.65 34.07
CA ALA A 15 19.15 29.90 35.32
C ALA A 15 19.75 31.09 36.10
N SER A 16 21.06 31.12 36.26
CA SER A 16 21.77 32.22 36.93
C SER A 16 21.60 33.55 36.18
N GLY A 17 21.66 33.52 34.85
CA GLY A 17 21.43 34.71 34.02
C GLY A 17 20.01 35.28 34.14
N LEU A 18 18.99 34.41 34.22
CA LEU A 18 17.60 34.82 34.43
C LEU A 18 17.37 35.41 35.82
N ALA A 19 17.94 34.80 36.86
CA ALA A 19 17.87 35.32 38.22
C ALA A 19 18.52 36.71 38.35
N GLN A 20 19.55 36.99 37.55
CA GLN A 20 20.22 38.29 37.45
C GLN A 20 19.50 39.28 36.52
N GLY A 21 18.33 38.92 35.96
CA GLY A 21 17.58 39.79 35.05
C GLY A 21 18.26 40.05 33.69
N ARG A 22 19.23 39.21 33.28
CA ARG A 22 19.91 39.36 31.99
C ARG A 22 18.99 38.98 30.84
N SER A 23 19.16 39.66 29.71
CA SER A 23 18.42 39.31 28.48
C SER A 23 18.92 38.00 27.86
N TYR A 24 18.08 37.30 27.11
CA TYR A 24 18.46 36.05 26.43
C TYR A 24 19.68 36.20 25.52
N ALA A 25 19.87 37.38 24.90
CA ALA A 25 21.03 37.65 24.05
C ALA A 25 22.34 37.76 24.86
N GLN A 26 22.29 38.29 26.08
CA GLN A 26 23.45 38.34 26.97
C GLN A 26 23.80 36.94 27.49
N ILE A 27 22.80 36.17 27.92
CA ILE A 27 22.97 34.79 28.38
C ILE A 27 23.57 33.94 27.26
N ALA A 28 23.02 34.03 26.05
CA ALA A 28 23.47 33.26 24.89
C ALA A 28 24.93 33.57 24.49
N ARG A 29 25.35 34.85 24.56
CA ARG A 29 26.75 35.23 24.33
C ARG A 29 27.69 34.63 25.37
N GLN A 30 27.29 34.61 26.64
CA GLN A 30 28.10 34.06 27.73
C GLN A 30 28.37 32.56 27.56
N ILE A 31 27.37 31.80 27.11
CA ILE A 31 27.49 30.34 26.91
C ILE A 31 27.94 29.97 25.48
N GLY A 32 28.25 30.95 24.63
CA GLY A 32 28.66 30.71 23.24
C GLY A 32 27.59 30.02 22.37
N ARG A 33 26.29 30.32 22.60
CA ARG A 33 25.16 29.74 21.88
C ARG A 33 24.33 30.81 21.14
N PRO A 34 23.53 30.43 20.12
CA PRO A 34 22.56 31.34 19.52
C PRO A 34 21.47 31.78 20.52
N THR A 35 21.00 33.03 20.42
CA THR A 35 19.92 33.57 21.27
C THR A 35 18.63 32.76 21.18
N SER A 36 18.34 32.21 20.00
CA SER A 36 17.18 31.36 19.76
C SER A 36 17.24 30.01 20.49
N THR A 37 18.43 29.56 20.92
CA THR A 37 18.59 28.34 21.72
C THR A 37 18.16 28.59 23.16
N VAL A 38 18.59 29.71 23.75
CA VAL A 38 18.19 30.12 25.11
C VAL A 38 16.69 30.42 25.16
N SER A 39 16.16 31.18 24.20
CA SER A 39 14.73 31.48 24.13
C SER A 39 13.87 30.21 24.04
N ARG A 40 14.24 29.23 23.22
CA ARG A 40 13.51 27.96 23.10
C ARG A 40 13.61 27.08 24.34
N GLU A 41 14.76 27.06 25.00
CA GLU A 41 14.95 26.31 26.25
C GLU A 41 14.09 26.87 27.38
N VAL A 42 14.11 28.19 27.56
CA VAL A 42 13.33 28.89 28.60
C VAL A 42 11.83 28.82 28.31
N SER A 43 11.42 28.96 27.04
CA SER A 43 10.00 28.81 26.67
C SER A 43 9.47 27.40 26.91
N ARG A 44 10.32 26.37 26.79
CA ARG A 44 9.94 24.96 26.98
C ARG A 44 9.86 24.56 28.44
N ASN A 45 10.71 25.11 29.30
CA ASN A 45 10.81 24.73 30.72
C ASN A 45 10.24 25.80 31.68
N GLY A 46 9.63 26.86 31.15
CA GLY A 46 9.04 27.95 31.93
C GLY A 46 10.01 29.11 32.14
N HIS A 47 9.49 30.35 32.06
CA HIS A 47 10.31 31.56 32.19
C HIS A 47 10.57 31.97 33.65
N ARG A 48 9.53 31.98 34.48
CA ARG A 48 9.63 32.46 35.88
C ARG A 48 10.14 31.37 36.83
N ASP A 49 9.84 30.12 36.50
CA ASP A 49 10.16 28.95 37.32
C ASP A 49 11.25 28.10 36.67
N TYR A 50 12.17 28.74 35.92
CA TYR A 50 13.21 28.02 35.19
C TYR A 50 14.20 27.33 36.14
N ASP A 51 14.08 26.02 36.27
CA ASP A 51 15.02 25.17 37.01
C ASP A 51 15.95 24.39 36.07
N ALA A 52 17.27 24.56 36.25
CA ALA A 52 18.27 23.95 35.39
C ALA A 52 18.34 22.42 35.52
N ALA A 53 18.12 21.88 36.72
CA ALA A 53 18.18 20.45 37.00
C ALA A 53 16.94 19.74 36.46
N GLU A 54 15.76 20.32 36.61
CA GLU A 54 14.51 19.85 36.04
C GLU A 54 14.54 19.89 34.51
N ALA A 55 14.98 21.01 33.92
CA ALA A 55 15.14 21.12 32.46
C ALA A 55 16.15 20.11 31.89
N HIS A 56 17.21 19.79 32.64
CA HIS A 56 18.16 18.75 32.26
C HIS A 56 17.57 17.34 32.40
N GLN A 57 16.83 17.07 33.48
CA GLN A 57 16.15 15.79 33.70
C GLN A 57 15.03 15.54 32.69
N ALA A 58 14.24 16.54 32.33
CA ALA A 58 13.19 16.46 31.31
C ALA A 58 13.79 16.08 29.95
N ASN A 59 14.87 16.74 29.53
CA ASN A 59 15.60 16.38 28.31
C ASN A 59 16.21 14.96 28.37
N ARG A 60 16.67 14.52 29.56
CA ARG A 60 17.16 13.14 29.76
C ARG A 60 16.04 12.10 29.77
N ARG A 61 14.86 12.43 30.27
CA ARG A 61 13.65 11.58 30.25
C ARG A 61 13.11 11.44 28.83
N ASP A 62 13.09 12.50 28.04
CA ASP A 62 12.73 12.45 26.61
C ASP A 62 13.79 11.69 25.78
N GLY A 63 15.07 11.87 26.11
CA GLY A 63 16.16 11.10 25.53
C GLY A 63 16.10 9.60 25.89
N ARG A 64 15.76 9.27 27.14
CA ARG A 64 15.55 7.88 27.59
C ARG A 64 14.24 7.29 27.08
N LYS A 65 13.15 8.03 26.90
CA LYS A 65 11.95 7.52 26.19
C LYS A 65 12.27 7.08 24.75
N ARG A 66 13.33 7.64 24.15
CA ARG A 66 13.87 7.24 22.84
C ARG A 66 14.91 6.12 22.87
N VAL A 67 15.46 5.76 24.03
CA VAL A 67 16.55 4.76 24.18
C VAL A 67 16.20 3.64 25.19
N SER A 68 15.07 3.75 25.88
CA SER A 68 14.60 2.85 26.94
C SER A 68 13.17 2.38 26.64
N ALA A 69 12.97 1.87 25.44
CA ALA A 69 12.04 0.77 25.25
C ALA A 69 12.86 -0.53 25.34
N THR A 70 12.94 -1.13 26.52
CA THR A 70 13.14 -2.59 26.61
C THR A 70 11.94 -3.22 25.88
N PRO A 71 12.15 -4.22 25.02
CA PRO A 71 11.21 -4.55 23.95
C PRO A 71 9.93 -5.15 24.52
N ALA A 72 8.88 -4.33 24.58
CA ALA A 72 7.56 -4.86 24.37
C ALA A 72 7.43 -5.11 22.86
N SER A 73 7.42 -6.39 22.50
CA SER A 73 6.91 -6.95 21.24
C SER A 73 7.91 -7.05 20.09
N GLY A 74 8.53 -8.23 19.95
CA GLY A 74 9.24 -8.66 18.74
C GLY A 74 8.37 -8.69 17.47
N THR A 75 7.12 -8.26 17.54
CA THR A 75 6.20 -8.07 16.40
C THR A 75 6.08 -6.61 15.97
N GLY A 76 6.27 -5.63 16.87
CA GLY A 76 6.15 -4.20 16.55
C GLY A 76 7.36 -3.69 15.75
N ASP A 77 8.55 -4.05 16.20
CA ASP A 77 9.82 -3.73 15.52
C ASP A 77 9.93 -4.43 14.15
N VAL A 78 9.53 -5.70 14.08
CA VAL A 78 9.47 -6.46 12.83
C VAL A 78 8.44 -5.87 11.86
N ARG A 79 7.28 -5.43 12.36
CA ARG A 79 6.26 -4.76 11.53
C ARG A 79 6.78 -3.43 10.98
N ASP A 80 7.39 -2.59 11.81
CA ASP A 80 7.90 -1.30 11.37
C ASP A 80 9.08 -1.45 10.39
N ALA A 81 9.95 -2.44 10.61
CA ALA A 81 11.01 -2.82 9.68
C ALA A 81 10.44 -3.25 8.31
N PHE A 82 9.43 -4.13 8.31
CA PHE A 82 8.75 -4.56 7.09
C PHE A 82 8.09 -3.38 6.35
N ILE A 83 7.37 -2.51 7.06
CA ILE A 83 6.74 -1.31 6.46
C ILE A 83 7.79 -0.40 5.83
N SER A 84 8.93 -0.22 6.49
CA SER A 84 10.03 0.58 5.97
C SER A 84 10.67 -0.06 4.73
N GLU A 85 10.89 -1.37 4.74
CA GLU A 85 11.41 -2.12 3.60
C GLU A 85 10.47 -2.06 2.41
N LEU A 86 9.18 -2.33 2.62
CA LEU A 86 8.14 -2.22 1.59
C LEU A 86 8.12 -0.81 0.98
N ALA A 87 8.14 0.24 1.80
CA ALA A 87 8.18 1.61 1.32
C ALA A 87 9.46 1.92 0.52
N SER A 88 10.60 1.36 0.92
CA SER A 88 11.86 1.52 0.20
C SER A 88 11.82 0.83 -1.17
N THR A 89 11.31 -0.39 -1.23
CA THR A 89 11.16 -1.18 -2.46
C THR A 89 10.20 -0.49 -3.43
N LEU A 90 9.05 0.00 -2.95
CA LEU A 90 8.11 0.78 -3.77
C LEU A 90 8.73 2.08 -4.28
N ALA A 91 9.56 2.76 -3.47
CA ALA A 91 10.27 3.95 -3.93
C ALA A 91 11.29 3.62 -5.03
N ALA A 92 11.91 2.44 -4.98
CA ALA A 92 12.86 1.98 -5.99
C ALA A 92 12.21 1.73 -7.36
N THR A 93 10.88 1.52 -7.42
CA THR A 93 10.15 1.40 -8.70
C THR A 93 9.80 2.75 -9.32
N GLY A 94 10.26 3.87 -8.75
CA GLY A 94 10.00 5.23 -9.24
C GLY A 94 8.87 5.97 -8.50
N MET A 95 8.23 5.34 -7.50
CA MET A 95 7.25 6.03 -6.66
C MET A 95 7.93 7.11 -5.78
N PRO A 96 7.36 8.31 -5.61
CA PRO A 96 7.90 9.29 -4.67
C PRO A 96 8.00 8.73 -3.26
N ARG A 97 9.16 8.87 -2.61
CA ARG A 97 9.46 8.27 -1.28
C ARG A 97 8.36 8.46 -0.24
N MET A 98 7.78 9.66 -0.15
CA MET A 98 6.71 9.92 0.82
C MET A 98 5.38 9.26 0.42
N ALA A 99 5.06 9.18 -0.87
CA ALA A 99 3.89 8.44 -1.33
C ALA A 99 4.05 6.94 -1.04
N ALA A 100 5.24 6.38 -1.26
CA ALA A 100 5.54 4.98 -0.92
C ALA A 100 5.37 4.69 0.59
N ARG A 101 5.83 5.60 1.45
CA ARG A 101 5.62 5.50 2.91
C ARG A 101 4.13 5.58 3.30
N VAL A 102 3.37 6.49 2.70
CA VAL A 102 1.93 6.62 2.95
C VAL A 102 1.20 5.36 2.47
N PHE A 103 1.50 4.86 1.27
CA PHE A 103 0.90 3.66 0.71
C PHE A 103 1.22 2.42 1.56
N ALA A 104 2.49 2.19 1.89
CA ALA A 104 2.90 1.08 2.75
C ALA A 104 2.19 1.12 4.12
N ARG A 105 1.99 2.31 4.69
CA ARG A 105 1.26 2.47 5.95
C ARG A 105 -0.23 2.15 5.81
N LEU A 106 -0.87 2.59 4.72
CA LEU A 106 -2.27 2.26 4.45
C LEU A 106 -2.46 0.77 4.20
N ALA A 107 -1.61 0.16 3.38
CA ALA A 107 -1.67 -1.26 3.01
C ALA A 107 -1.42 -2.23 4.19
N THR A 108 -0.72 -1.76 5.23
CA THR A 108 -0.41 -2.54 6.44
C THR A 108 -1.22 -2.09 7.66
N SER A 109 -2.20 -1.20 7.45
CA SER A 109 -3.08 -0.72 8.51
C SER A 109 -3.94 -1.86 9.06
N ALA A 110 -4.04 -1.95 10.39
CA ALA A 110 -4.95 -2.91 11.03
C ALA A 110 -6.43 -2.53 10.84
N THR A 111 -6.71 -1.28 10.46
CA THR A 111 -8.04 -0.81 10.10
C THR A 111 -8.11 -0.61 8.60
N ASP A 112 -9.25 -0.97 8.00
CA ASP A 112 -9.52 -0.87 6.56
C ASP A 112 -9.34 0.56 6.00
N THR A 113 -9.54 1.58 6.83
CA THR A 113 -9.37 3.00 6.44
C THR A 113 -8.51 3.77 7.44
N MET A 114 -7.86 4.84 6.98
CA MET A 114 -7.14 5.81 7.82
C MET A 114 -7.47 7.26 7.45
N THR A 115 -7.44 8.17 8.42
CA THR A 115 -7.60 9.62 8.16
C THR A 115 -6.24 10.29 7.88
N ALA A 116 -6.26 11.47 7.25
CA ALA A 116 -5.05 12.30 7.09
C ALA A 116 -4.33 12.55 8.43
N ALA A 117 -5.09 12.82 9.50
CA ALA A 117 -4.53 13.06 10.83
C ALA A 117 -3.86 11.80 11.41
N ALA A 118 -4.41 10.61 11.15
CA ALA A 118 -3.79 9.35 11.55
C ALA A 118 -2.48 9.12 10.80
N LEU A 119 -2.46 9.37 9.49
CA LEU A 119 -1.24 9.26 8.67
C LEU A 119 -0.15 10.24 9.12
N VAL A 120 -0.50 11.49 9.42
CA VAL A 120 0.42 12.51 9.96
C VAL A 120 1.07 12.03 11.26
N ARG A 121 0.25 11.54 12.20
CA ARG A 121 0.72 11.07 13.50
C ARG A 121 1.60 9.83 13.36
N ASP A 122 1.15 8.84 12.60
CA ASP A 122 1.81 7.54 12.50
C ASP A 122 3.12 7.63 11.71
N LEU A 123 3.19 8.48 10.69
CA LEU A 123 4.41 8.66 9.87
C LEU A 123 5.38 9.72 10.43
N GLY A 124 4.91 10.55 11.37
CA GLY A 124 5.69 11.67 11.91
C GLY A 124 6.02 12.74 10.87
N VAL A 125 5.11 13.04 9.95
CA VAL A 125 5.32 13.96 8.82
C VAL A 125 4.28 15.08 8.77
N SER A 126 4.55 16.13 8.00
CA SER A 126 3.66 17.28 7.93
C SER A 126 2.32 16.95 7.25
N PRO A 127 1.21 17.64 7.60
CA PRO A 127 -0.07 17.50 6.90
C PRO A 127 0.04 17.74 5.40
N ALA A 128 0.81 18.75 4.97
CA ALA A 128 1.01 19.05 3.57
C ALA A 128 1.71 17.91 2.81
N SER A 129 2.67 17.23 3.46
CA SER A 129 3.32 16.04 2.88
C SER A 129 2.33 14.90 2.67
N VAL A 130 1.46 14.64 3.66
CA VAL A 130 0.41 13.62 3.54
C VAL A 130 -0.57 13.98 2.42
N SER A 131 -1.06 15.22 2.36
CA SER A 131 -1.98 15.66 1.30
C SER A 131 -1.39 15.51 -0.10
N LYS A 132 -0.13 15.89 -0.30
CA LYS A 132 0.55 15.73 -1.61
C LYS A 132 0.73 14.27 -1.99
N SER A 133 1.07 13.42 -1.01
CA SER A 133 1.20 11.98 -1.21
C SER A 133 -0.13 11.31 -1.55
N ILE A 134 -1.20 11.65 -0.83
CA ILE A 134 -2.55 11.15 -1.12
C ILE A 134 -3.00 11.58 -2.53
N ALA A 135 -2.85 12.86 -2.90
CA ALA A 135 -3.22 13.33 -4.23
C ALA A 135 -2.45 12.60 -5.35
N TYR A 136 -1.16 12.31 -5.12
CA TYR A 136 -0.38 11.48 -6.03
C TYR A 136 -0.95 10.07 -6.14
N LEU A 137 -1.26 9.42 -5.01
CA LEU A 137 -1.76 8.06 -4.97
C LEU A 137 -3.17 7.94 -5.57
N GLU A 138 -4.07 8.90 -5.31
CA GLU A 138 -5.39 8.97 -5.94
C GLU A 138 -5.28 9.09 -7.46
N ARG A 139 -4.36 9.92 -7.97
CA ARG A 139 -4.11 10.06 -9.42
C ARG A 139 -3.58 8.78 -10.05
N MET A 140 -2.82 7.99 -9.30
CA MET A 140 -2.36 6.66 -9.74
C MET A 140 -3.41 5.57 -9.49
N GLU A 141 -4.61 5.95 -9.03
CA GLU A 141 -5.69 5.05 -8.61
C GLU A 141 -5.27 4.02 -7.53
N LEU A 142 -4.22 4.35 -6.76
CA LEU A 142 -3.65 3.50 -5.71
C LEU A 142 -4.33 3.66 -4.35
N VAL A 143 -5.17 4.68 -4.19
CA VAL A 143 -5.89 4.96 -2.95
C VAL A 143 -7.28 5.47 -3.30
N GLU A 144 -8.27 5.01 -2.54
CA GLU A 144 -9.61 5.56 -2.59
C GLU A 144 -9.87 6.49 -1.42
N ARG A 145 -10.60 7.57 -1.70
CA ARG A 145 -11.11 8.49 -0.70
C ARG A 145 -12.59 8.26 -0.45
N HIS A 146 -12.92 8.04 0.81
CA HIS A 146 -14.28 7.84 1.31
C HIS A 146 -14.63 8.97 2.29
N VAL A 147 -15.83 9.52 2.13
CA VAL A 147 -16.39 10.48 3.09
C VAL A 147 -17.30 9.71 4.02
N GLU A 148 -16.99 9.74 5.32
CA GLU A 148 -17.76 9.02 6.33
C GLU A 148 -19.16 9.66 6.49
N PRO A 149 -20.27 8.89 6.39
CA PRO A 149 -21.61 9.44 6.51
C PRO A 149 -21.81 10.20 7.83
N GLY A 150 -22.25 11.46 7.77
CA GLY A 150 -22.42 12.31 8.95
C GLY A 150 -21.16 13.01 9.46
N SER A 151 -20.01 12.82 8.80
CA SER A 151 -18.73 13.45 9.13
C SER A 151 -18.13 14.13 7.90
N ARG A 152 -17.45 15.28 8.08
CA ARG A 152 -16.66 15.91 7.01
C ARG A 152 -15.24 15.33 6.90
N LYS A 153 -14.91 14.28 7.66
CA LYS A 153 -13.57 13.72 7.70
C LYS A 153 -13.37 12.76 6.54
N GLU A 154 -12.39 13.06 5.71
CA GLU A 154 -11.94 12.17 4.65
C GLU A 154 -11.18 10.97 5.24
N ARG A 155 -11.48 9.78 4.72
CA ARG A 155 -10.81 8.52 5.02
C ARG A 155 -10.24 7.93 3.74
N TYR A 156 -9.07 7.31 3.87
CA TYR A 156 -8.33 6.73 2.77
C TYR A 156 -8.14 5.24 2.99
N ARG A 157 -8.28 4.45 1.92
CA ARG A 157 -8.01 3.01 1.93
C ARG A 157 -7.31 2.57 0.65
N VAL A 158 -6.61 1.45 0.74
CA VAL A 158 -6.13 0.69 -0.42
C VAL A 158 -7.28 -0.25 -0.81
N GLY A 159 -7.86 -0.08 -2.00
CA GLY A 159 -8.98 -0.91 -2.45
C GLY A 159 -8.56 -2.34 -2.82
N ASP A 160 -9.49 -3.29 -2.80
CA ASP A 160 -9.21 -4.69 -3.14
C ASP A 160 -8.79 -4.86 -4.62
N ASP A 161 -9.23 -3.93 -5.49
CA ASP A 161 -8.93 -3.89 -6.92
C ASP A 161 -7.82 -2.88 -7.28
N VAL A 162 -7.12 -2.33 -6.29
CA VAL A 162 -6.20 -1.21 -6.48
C VAL A 162 -5.09 -1.50 -7.50
N TRP A 163 -4.57 -2.73 -7.47
CA TRP A 163 -3.50 -3.17 -8.35
C TRP A 163 -4.00 -3.33 -9.77
N THR A 164 -5.25 -3.77 -9.91
CA THR A 164 -5.97 -3.85 -11.18
C THR A 164 -6.19 -2.47 -11.78
N ARG A 165 -6.63 -1.49 -10.97
CA ARG A 165 -6.82 -0.11 -11.43
C ARG A 165 -5.51 0.58 -11.77
N ALA A 166 -4.48 0.43 -10.95
CA ALA A 166 -3.16 1.00 -11.22
C ALA A 166 -2.55 0.48 -12.54
N ILE A 167 -2.62 -0.83 -12.80
CA ILE A 167 -2.15 -1.42 -14.06
C ILE A 167 -2.96 -0.90 -15.26
N ARG A 168 -4.28 -0.71 -15.09
CA ARG A 168 -5.14 -0.15 -16.14
C ARG A 168 -4.80 1.31 -16.44
N ALA A 169 -4.63 2.13 -15.41
CA ALA A 169 -4.25 3.53 -15.54
C ALA A 169 -2.86 3.68 -16.19
N ASP A 170 -1.90 2.83 -15.80
CA ASP A 170 -0.56 2.77 -16.41
C ASP A 170 -0.61 2.37 -17.89
N SER A 171 -1.46 1.39 -18.23
CA SER A 171 -1.71 0.98 -19.62
C SER A 171 -2.30 2.11 -20.48
N SER A 172 -3.19 2.94 -19.91
CA SER A 172 -3.70 4.14 -20.59
C SER A 172 -2.61 5.19 -20.84
N GLY A 173 -1.64 5.33 -19.93
CA GLY A 173 -0.47 6.19 -20.11
C GLY A 173 0.42 5.72 -21.26
N HIS A 174 0.71 4.41 -21.33
CA HIS A 174 1.47 3.81 -22.42
C HIS A 174 0.77 3.96 -23.78
N ALA A 175 -0.55 3.77 -23.84
CA ALA A 175 -1.34 4.00 -25.05
C ALA A 175 -1.21 5.46 -25.54
N SER A 176 -1.32 6.43 -24.62
CA SER A 176 -1.16 7.84 -24.97
C SER A 176 0.24 8.17 -25.51
N VAL A 177 1.30 7.56 -24.96
CA VAL A 177 2.66 7.72 -25.49
C VAL A 177 2.78 7.14 -26.90
N ALA A 178 2.16 5.99 -27.16
CA ALA A 178 2.14 5.39 -28.48
C ALA A 178 1.44 6.30 -29.51
N ASP A 179 0.28 6.85 -29.15
CA ASP A 179 -0.49 7.76 -30.02
C ASP A 179 0.28 9.03 -30.36
N VAL A 180 0.91 9.67 -29.37
CA VAL A 180 1.71 10.88 -29.60
C VAL A 180 2.95 10.57 -30.44
N ALA A 181 3.60 9.42 -30.21
CA ALA A 181 4.72 8.98 -31.04
C ALA A 181 4.28 8.81 -32.50
N GLN A 182 3.12 8.20 -32.74
CA GLN A 182 2.56 8.02 -34.07
C GLN A 182 2.24 9.35 -34.77
N GLN A 183 1.69 10.32 -34.05
CA GLN A 183 1.47 11.67 -34.58
C GLN A 183 2.80 12.32 -34.99
N GLY A 184 3.85 12.13 -34.19
CA GLY A 184 5.19 12.62 -34.51
C GLY A 184 5.79 11.95 -35.75
N VAL A 185 5.50 10.67 -36.01
CA VAL A 185 5.90 10.00 -37.26
C VAL A 185 5.31 10.72 -38.48
N ALA A 186 4.01 11.01 -38.45
CA ALA A 186 3.33 11.73 -39.52
C ALA A 186 3.87 13.16 -39.72
N PHE A 187 4.28 13.82 -38.63
CA PHE A 187 4.81 15.18 -38.67
C PHE A 187 6.24 15.28 -39.18
N PHE A 188 7.14 14.41 -38.70
CA PHE A 188 8.56 14.44 -39.06
C PHE A 188 8.90 13.63 -40.32
N GLY A 189 7.93 12.86 -40.83
CA GLY A 189 8.10 11.98 -41.99
C GLY A 189 8.64 10.61 -41.61
N GLU A 190 8.03 9.57 -42.16
CA GLU A 190 8.28 8.16 -41.85
C GLU A 190 9.72 7.72 -42.09
N ASP A 191 10.33 8.19 -43.18
CA ASP A 191 11.70 7.85 -43.58
C ASP A 191 12.77 8.71 -42.89
N SER A 192 12.37 9.70 -42.10
CA SER A 192 13.33 10.53 -41.38
C SER A 192 13.94 9.74 -40.20
N PRO A 193 15.19 10.03 -39.80
CA PRO A 193 15.77 9.44 -38.60
C PRO A 193 14.94 9.68 -37.32
N VAL A 194 14.16 10.76 -37.27
CA VAL A 194 13.24 11.06 -36.16
C VAL A 194 11.99 10.16 -36.25
N GLY A 195 11.39 10.07 -37.44
CA GLY A 195 10.24 9.20 -37.72
C GLY A 195 10.51 7.74 -37.39
N ILE A 196 11.67 7.21 -37.78
CA ILE A 196 12.07 5.82 -37.46
C ILE A 196 12.11 5.58 -35.94
N ARG A 197 12.70 6.50 -35.16
CA ARG A 197 12.74 6.36 -33.68
C ARG A 197 11.35 6.44 -33.05
N LEU A 198 10.51 7.37 -33.52
CA LEU A 198 9.15 7.52 -33.02
C LEU A 198 8.26 6.33 -33.40
N ALA A 199 8.45 5.75 -34.60
CA ALA A 199 7.77 4.55 -35.03
C ALA A 199 8.14 3.33 -34.17
N HIS A 200 9.41 3.22 -33.74
CA HIS A 200 9.82 2.20 -32.77
C HIS A 200 9.17 2.40 -31.40
N MET A 201 9.13 3.64 -30.90
CA MET A 201 8.50 3.98 -29.63
C MET A 201 6.99 3.69 -29.65
N SER A 202 6.29 4.08 -30.71
CA SER A 202 4.87 3.79 -30.95
C SER A 202 4.58 2.29 -30.90
N ARG A 203 5.33 1.50 -31.67
CA ARG A 203 5.19 0.03 -31.68
C ARG A 203 5.46 -0.61 -30.33
N PHE A 204 6.50 -0.18 -29.62
CA PHE A 204 6.86 -0.76 -28.33
C PHE A 204 5.75 -0.56 -27.30
N PHE A 205 5.30 0.68 -27.09
CA PHE A 205 4.26 0.98 -26.10
C PHE A 205 2.88 0.46 -26.51
N GLY A 206 2.57 0.42 -27.81
CA GLY A 206 1.36 -0.25 -28.33
C GLY A 206 1.35 -1.74 -28.00
N ASN A 207 2.43 -2.46 -28.29
CA ASN A 207 2.55 -3.88 -27.95
C ASN A 207 2.51 -4.14 -26.44
N LEU A 208 3.15 -3.30 -25.64
CA LEU A 208 3.13 -3.40 -24.19
C LEU A 208 1.71 -3.25 -23.63
N THR A 209 0.94 -2.30 -24.17
CA THR A 209 -0.46 -2.08 -23.78
C THR A 209 -1.33 -3.31 -24.08
N GLU A 210 -1.16 -3.90 -25.26
CA GLU A 210 -1.89 -5.12 -25.64
C GLU A 210 -1.51 -6.32 -24.76
N GLN A 211 -0.23 -6.49 -24.43
CA GLN A 211 0.21 -7.54 -23.51
C GLN A 211 -0.34 -7.35 -22.09
N LEU A 212 -0.33 -6.12 -21.56
CA LEU A 212 -0.89 -5.81 -20.25
C LEU A 212 -2.40 -6.08 -20.22
N ARG A 213 -3.14 -5.71 -21.27
CA ARG A 213 -4.57 -6.04 -21.43
C ARG A 213 -4.83 -7.55 -21.52
N GLY A 214 -3.96 -8.29 -22.21
CA GLY A 214 -4.08 -9.73 -22.40
C GLY A 214 -3.67 -10.58 -21.20
N SER A 215 -2.86 -10.03 -20.28
CA SER A 215 -2.22 -10.80 -19.20
C SER A 215 -3.14 -11.33 -18.09
N GLY A 216 -4.43 -11.00 -18.05
CA GLY A 216 -5.38 -11.51 -17.04
C GLY A 216 -5.12 -11.06 -15.59
N LEU A 217 -3.93 -10.52 -15.28
CA LEU A 217 -3.50 -10.09 -13.94
C LEU A 217 -4.27 -8.87 -13.40
N ALA A 218 -5.07 -8.20 -14.24
CA ALA A 218 -5.74 -6.94 -13.94
C ALA A 218 -7.26 -6.95 -14.26
N ALA A 219 -7.91 -8.10 -14.17
CA ALA A 219 -9.37 -8.17 -14.31
C ALA A 219 -9.98 -8.57 -12.96
N PRO A 220 -10.92 -7.78 -12.38
CA PRO A 220 -11.64 -8.18 -11.16
C PRO A 220 -12.34 -9.54 -11.34
N THR A 221 -12.69 -9.87 -12.57
CA THR A 221 -13.27 -11.16 -12.95
C THR A 221 -12.32 -12.35 -12.77
N VAL A 222 -11.00 -12.13 -12.77
CA VAL A 222 -10.01 -13.19 -12.53
C VAL A 222 -9.89 -13.52 -11.05
N ASP A 223 -9.86 -12.51 -10.19
CA ASP A 223 -9.90 -12.72 -8.74
C ASP A 223 -11.25 -13.31 -8.31
N ASP A 224 -12.35 -12.81 -8.89
CA ASP A 224 -13.68 -13.38 -8.69
C ASP A 224 -13.73 -14.85 -9.15
N ALA A 225 -13.13 -15.16 -10.29
CA ALA A 225 -13.00 -16.53 -10.80
C ALA A 225 -12.24 -17.44 -9.84
N MET A 226 -11.09 -17.00 -9.34
CA MET A 226 -10.33 -17.77 -8.35
C MET A 226 -11.09 -17.94 -7.04
N THR A 227 -11.84 -16.92 -6.60
CA THR A 227 -12.70 -17.00 -5.41
C THR A 227 -13.83 -18.02 -5.58
N VAL A 228 -14.45 -18.07 -6.77
CA VAL A 228 -15.46 -19.10 -7.08
C VAL A 228 -14.84 -20.49 -7.11
N ALA A 229 -13.65 -20.65 -7.71
CA ALA A 229 -12.92 -21.92 -7.68
C ALA A 229 -12.60 -22.33 -6.22
N ALA A 230 -12.14 -21.41 -5.38
CA ALA A 230 -11.87 -21.66 -3.97
C ALA A 230 -13.14 -22.07 -3.20
N ALA A 231 -14.28 -21.42 -3.42
CA ALA A 231 -15.56 -21.77 -2.79
C ALA A 231 -16.03 -23.19 -3.17
N LEU A 232 -15.93 -23.54 -4.45
CA LEU A 232 -16.27 -24.87 -4.94
C LEU A 232 -15.29 -25.94 -4.44
N GLY A 233 -14.01 -25.61 -4.32
CA GLY A 233 -12.99 -26.47 -3.73
C GLY A 233 -13.17 -26.69 -2.23
N HIS A 234 -13.56 -25.65 -1.49
CA HIS A 234 -13.79 -25.69 -0.04
C HIS A 234 -15.01 -26.54 0.31
N THR A 235 -16.11 -26.39 -0.43
CA THR A 235 -17.32 -27.16 -0.15
C THR A 235 -17.22 -28.61 -0.59
N GLN A 236 -16.37 -28.94 -1.56
CA GLN A 236 -16.20 -30.29 -2.13
C GLN A 236 -17.49 -30.94 -2.67
N HIS A 237 -18.59 -30.19 -2.73
CA HIS A 237 -19.92 -30.61 -3.18
C HIS A 237 -20.43 -29.66 -4.27
N ARG A 238 -21.49 -30.06 -4.98
CA ARG A 238 -22.14 -29.19 -5.97
C ARG A 238 -22.83 -28.01 -5.30
N MET A 239 -22.71 -26.83 -5.88
CA MET A 239 -23.42 -25.63 -5.45
C MET A 239 -24.20 -25.01 -6.60
N THR A 240 -25.46 -24.70 -6.37
CA THR A 240 -26.28 -23.92 -7.32
C THR A 240 -25.81 -22.47 -7.40
N ALA A 241 -26.17 -21.77 -8.48
CA ALA A 241 -25.88 -20.34 -8.60
C ALA A 241 -26.44 -19.52 -7.43
N ALA A 242 -27.65 -19.84 -6.97
CA ALA A 242 -28.28 -19.16 -5.83
C ALA A 242 -27.52 -19.34 -4.53
N GLN A 243 -27.01 -20.56 -4.27
CA GLN A 243 -26.17 -20.83 -3.10
C GLN A 243 -24.84 -20.08 -3.15
N LEU A 244 -24.18 -20.03 -4.31
CA LEU A 244 -22.92 -19.27 -4.48
C LEU A 244 -23.14 -17.77 -4.30
N VAL A 245 -24.18 -17.21 -4.92
CA VAL A 245 -24.57 -15.79 -4.75
C VAL A 245 -24.79 -15.47 -3.28
N SER A 246 -25.57 -16.30 -2.58
CA SER A 246 -25.87 -16.10 -1.16
C SER A 246 -24.64 -16.25 -0.27
N ALA A 247 -23.80 -17.26 -0.50
CA ALA A 247 -22.63 -17.54 0.32
C ALA A 247 -21.51 -16.51 0.15
N LEU A 248 -21.32 -16.01 -1.09
CA LEU A 248 -20.31 -15.01 -1.40
C LEU A 248 -20.79 -13.57 -1.15
N GLY A 249 -22.09 -13.37 -0.92
CA GLY A 249 -22.70 -12.04 -0.81
C GLY A 249 -22.60 -11.26 -2.13
N TRP A 250 -22.64 -11.96 -3.27
CA TRP A 250 -22.44 -11.37 -4.60
C TRP A 250 -23.75 -11.13 -5.33
N THR A 251 -23.69 -10.38 -6.43
CA THR A 251 -24.79 -10.34 -7.40
C THR A 251 -24.68 -11.50 -8.37
N ARG A 252 -25.83 -11.90 -8.97
CA ARG A 252 -25.84 -12.96 -9.99
C ARG A 252 -24.95 -12.62 -11.20
N HIS A 253 -24.98 -11.36 -11.64
CA HIS A 253 -24.15 -10.87 -12.74
C HIS A 253 -22.64 -11.03 -12.46
N ARG A 254 -22.19 -10.71 -11.24
CA ARG A 254 -20.79 -10.89 -10.83
C ARG A 254 -20.37 -12.36 -10.88
N LEU A 255 -21.22 -13.25 -10.35
CA LEU A 255 -20.98 -14.70 -10.42
C LEU A 255 -20.90 -15.19 -11.87
N ASP A 256 -21.83 -14.78 -12.73
CA ASP A 256 -21.85 -15.22 -14.13
C ASP A 256 -20.61 -14.74 -14.90
N ALA A 257 -20.10 -13.54 -14.61
CA ALA A 257 -18.86 -13.03 -15.19
C ALA A 257 -17.64 -13.86 -14.74
N ALA A 258 -17.56 -14.22 -13.46
CA ALA A 258 -16.49 -15.06 -12.91
C ALA A 258 -16.52 -16.48 -13.51
N ILE A 259 -17.70 -17.10 -13.60
CA ILE A 259 -17.86 -18.43 -14.22
C ILE A 259 -17.47 -18.40 -15.70
N ARG A 260 -17.83 -17.34 -16.43
CA ARG A 260 -17.41 -17.15 -17.83
C ARG A 260 -15.89 -17.06 -17.95
N GLN A 261 -15.25 -16.30 -17.07
CA GLN A 261 -13.80 -16.17 -17.03
C GLN A 261 -13.11 -17.53 -16.81
N LEU A 262 -13.62 -18.38 -15.91
CA LEU A 262 -13.10 -19.73 -15.67
C LEU A 262 -13.24 -20.66 -16.88
N ARG A 263 -14.24 -20.44 -17.74
CA ARG A 263 -14.42 -21.20 -18.98
C ARG A 263 -13.48 -20.72 -20.08
N GLU A 264 -13.33 -19.42 -20.22
CA GLU A 264 -12.46 -18.80 -21.22
C GLU A 264 -10.98 -19.01 -20.88
N GLN A 265 -10.63 -19.07 -19.59
CA GLN A 265 -9.26 -19.27 -19.10
C GLN A 265 -9.17 -20.42 -18.07
N PRO A 266 -9.21 -21.69 -18.51
CA PRO A 266 -9.15 -22.85 -17.62
C PRO A 266 -7.90 -22.93 -16.73
N VAL A 267 -6.82 -22.24 -17.11
CA VAL A 267 -5.58 -22.16 -16.32
C VAL A 267 -5.78 -21.55 -14.93
N LEU A 268 -6.81 -20.71 -14.75
CA LEU A 268 -7.10 -20.03 -13.48
C LEU A 268 -7.55 -20.98 -12.35
N ALA A 269 -8.10 -22.15 -12.69
CA ALA A 269 -8.52 -23.15 -11.72
C ALA A 269 -7.60 -24.38 -11.66
N ASP A 270 -6.46 -24.34 -12.36
CA ASP A 270 -5.53 -25.46 -12.44
C ASP A 270 -5.09 -25.94 -11.04
N PRO A 271 -5.07 -27.27 -10.74
CA PRO A 271 -5.25 -28.42 -11.64
C PRO A 271 -6.70 -28.85 -11.93
N PHE A 272 -7.69 -28.01 -11.60
CA PHE A 272 -9.12 -28.28 -11.73
C PHE A 272 -9.78 -27.45 -12.85
N THR A 273 -11.01 -27.82 -13.19
CA THR A 273 -11.95 -27.02 -14.00
C THR A 273 -13.30 -26.95 -13.30
N VAL A 274 -14.03 -25.86 -13.56
CA VAL A 274 -15.43 -25.75 -13.12
C VAL A 274 -16.33 -26.48 -14.11
N HIS A 275 -17.04 -27.48 -13.60
CA HIS A 275 -18.06 -28.21 -14.35
C HIS A 275 -19.46 -27.71 -13.95
N GLU A 276 -20.27 -27.33 -14.93
CA GLU A 276 -21.68 -26.97 -14.75
C GLU A 276 -22.59 -28.11 -15.22
N ASN A 277 -23.68 -28.35 -14.49
CA ASN A 277 -24.81 -29.15 -14.95
C ASN A 277 -26.13 -28.61 -14.35
N ASP A 278 -27.26 -29.28 -14.60
CA ASP A 278 -28.58 -28.88 -14.07
C ASP A 278 -28.62 -28.79 -12.53
N ALA A 279 -27.73 -29.49 -11.84
CA ALA A 279 -27.62 -29.49 -10.38
C ALA A 279 -26.66 -28.41 -9.83
N GLY A 280 -26.01 -27.62 -10.69
CA GLY A 280 -25.11 -26.53 -10.31
C GLY A 280 -23.64 -26.74 -10.71
N TYR A 281 -22.75 -26.05 -10.00
CA TYR A 281 -21.31 -26.00 -10.27
C TYR A 281 -20.52 -26.88 -9.31
N ARG A 282 -19.43 -27.48 -9.78
CA ARG A 282 -18.40 -28.14 -8.95
C ARG A 282 -17.03 -28.02 -9.57
N LEU A 283 -15.98 -28.15 -8.76
CA LEU A 283 -14.64 -28.42 -9.29
C LEU A 283 -14.50 -29.88 -9.69
N GLN A 284 -13.80 -30.12 -10.79
CA GLN A 284 -13.40 -31.44 -11.25
C GLN A 284 -11.95 -31.39 -11.69
N ALA A 285 -11.18 -32.44 -11.42
CA ALA A 285 -9.82 -32.54 -11.92
C ALA A 285 -9.83 -32.49 -13.46
N ARG A 286 -8.90 -31.74 -14.05
CA ARG A 286 -8.85 -31.65 -15.51
C ARG A 286 -8.60 -33.05 -16.12
N PRO A 287 -9.21 -33.38 -17.27
CA PRO A 287 -9.06 -34.70 -17.89
C PRO A 287 -7.62 -35.09 -18.25
N ASP A 288 -6.75 -34.11 -18.48
CA ASP A 288 -5.33 -34.26 -18.80
C ASP A 288 -4.43 -34.42 -17.56
N ARG A 289 -4.95 -34.19 -16.35
CA ARG A 289 -4.18 -34.27 -15.10
C ARG A 289 -4.17 -35.67 -14.48
N LEU A 290 -5.19 -36.48 -14.79
CA LEU A 290 -5.29 -37.86 -14.31
C LEU A 290 -5.57 -38.79 -15.48
N SER A 291 -4.73 -39.81 -15.64
CA SER A 291 -4.94 -40.86 -16.64
C SER A 291 -6.29 -41.56 -16.38
N PRO A 292 -6.91 -42.17 -17.41
CA PRO A 292 -8.13 -42.95 -17.23
C PRO A 292 -7.99 -44.03 -16.14
N GLU A 293 -6.81 -44.68 -16.05
CA GLU A 293 -6.51 -45.69 -15.04
C GLU A 293 -6.44 -45.10 -13.63
N GLN A 294 -5.79 -43.96 -13.45
CA GLN A 294 -5.74 -43.26 -12.16
C GLN A 294 -7.13 -42.84 -11.70
N ARG A 295 -7.98 -42.33 -12.61
CA ARG A 295 -9.37 -41.97 -12.30
C ARG A 295 -10.18 -43.19 -11.87
N ALA A 296 -10.07 -44.30 -12.60
CA ALA A 296 -10.75 -45.55 -12.25
C ALA A 296 -10.26 -46.12 -10.92
N GLY A 297 -8.95 -46.04 -10.63
CA GLY A 297 -8.35 -46.47 -9.37
C GLY A 297 -8.87 -45.66 -8.17
N LEU A 298 -8.92 -44.33 -8.30
CA LEU A 298 -9.44 -43.45 -7.24
C LEU A 298 -10.95 -43.66 -7.00
N GLN A 299 -11.74 -43.86 -8.05
CA GLN A 299 -13.19 -44.15 -7.91
C GLN A 299 -13.45 -45.44 -7.13
N LYS A 300 -12.62 -46.48 -7.33
CA LYS A 300 -12.72 -47.74 -6.59
C LYS A 300 -12.42 -47.59 -5.10
N GLN A 301 -11.56 -46.63 -4.71
CA GLN A 301 -11.19 -46.37 -3.31
C GLN A 301 -12.21 -45.48 -2.57
N VAL A 302 -13.02 -44.70 -3.31
CA VAL A 302 -14.02 -43.77 -2.74
C VAL A 302 -15.42 -44.38 -2.72
N ALA A 303 -15.66 -45.47 -3.45
CA ALA A 303 -16.90 -46.23 -3.32
C ALA A 303 -17.04 -46.68 -1.85
N PRO A 304 -18.21 -46.48 -1.21
CA PRO A 304 -18.40 -46.89 0.17
C PRO A 304 -18.12 -48.40 0.25
N THR A 305 -17.21 -48.78 1.15
CA THR A 305 -17.11 -50.14 1.64
C THR A 305 -18.47 -50.45 2.24
N ASP A 306 -19.30 -51.18 1.48
CA ASP A 306 -20.58 -51.68 1.96
C ASP A 306 -20.24 -52.66 3.09
N ASP A 307 -20.53 -52.21 4.31
CA ASP A 307 -20.26 -52.91 5.56
C ASP A 307 -21.03 -54.25 5.55
N ARG A 308 -20.30 -55.36 5.69
CA ARG A 308 -20.84 -56.70 5.97
C ARG A 308 -20.18 -57.24 7.22
#